data_AF-A0ABD0TZ96-F1
#
_entry.id   AF-A0ABD0TZ96-F1
#
_cell.length_a   1.000
_cell.length_b   1.000
_cell.length_c   1.000
_cell.angle_alpha   90.00
_cell.angle_beta   90.00
_cell.angle_gamma   90.00
#
_symmetry.space_group_name_H-M   'P 1'
#
loop_
_entity.id
_entity.type
_entity.pdbx_description
1 polymer ?
#
loop_
_entity_poly.entity_id
_entity_poly.type
_entity_poly.pdbx_seq_one_letter_code
_entity_poly.pdbx_strand_id
1 'polypeptide(L)'
;MIDNYYQEMLRDDPGNPLLLRNYGRFLHEVERDLKKAEDYYGRAILACPGDGELFSLYARLIWDSQRDCKRAETYHERAVEASPDDWYSLSLSLSLSLSLSLSLSLSLSH
;
A
#
# COMPACT_ATOMS: atom_id res chain seq x y z
N MET A 1 -14.57 -9.56 17.75
CA MET A 1 -13.44 -8.64 17.45
C MET A 1 -13.29 -8.57 15.93
N ILE A 2 -12.99 -7.40 15.36
CA ILE A 2 -12.91 -7.21 13.89
C ILE A 2 -11.90 -8.18 13.25
N ASP A 3 -10.81 -8.48 13.95
CA ASP A 3 -9.82 -9.48 13.54
C ASP A 3 -10.43 -10.86 13.25
N ASN A 4 -11.22 -11.41 14.18
CA ASN A 4 -11.84 -12.73 14.02
C ASN A 4 -12.84 -12.77 12.85
N TYR A 5 -13.57 -11.68 12.63
CA TYR A 5 -14.50 -11.56 11.51
C TYR A 5 -13.77 -11.69 10.16
N TYR A 6 -12.67 -10.97 9.98
CA TYR A 6 -11.85 -11.10 8.76
C TYR A 6 -11.24 -12.49 8.61
N GLN A 7 -10.74 -13.09 9.69
CA GLN A 7 -10.17 -14.44 9.68
C GLN A 7 -11.20 -15.51 9.28
N GLU A 8 -12.44 -15.38 9.74
CA GLU A 8 -13.55 -16.27 9.33
C GLU A 8 -13.86 -16.11 7.84
N MET A 9 -14.05 -14.89 7.35
CA MET A 9 -14.34 -14.66 5.92
C MET A 9 -13.20 -15.13 5.01
N LEU A 10 -11.95 -14.94 5.42
CA LEU A 10 -10.76 -15.39 4.69
C LEU A 10 -10.55 -16.90 4.78
N ARG A 11 -11.21 -17.60 5.72
CA ARG A 11 -11.23 -19.06 5.73
C ARG A 11 -12.16 -19.60 4.64
N ASP A 12 -13.29 -18.93 4.42
CA ASP A 12 -14.28 -19.31 3.42
C ASP A 12 -13.85 -18.89 2.00
N ASP A 13 -13.20 -17.73 1.86
CA ASP A 13 -12.67 -17.22 0.59
C ASP A 13 -11.25 -16.64 0.75
N PRO A 14 -10.21 -17.50 0.81
CA PRO A 14 -8.83 -17.10 1.11
C PRO A 14 -8.15 -16.27 0.02
N GLY A 15 -8.72 -16.23 -1.18
CA GLY A 15 -8.21 -15.54 -2.35
C GLY A 15 -8.92 -14.23 -2.67
N ASN A 16 -9.94 -13.84 -1.88
CA ASN A 16 -10.71 -12.64 -2.15
C ASN A 16 -9.85 -11.37 -2.04
N PRO A 17 -9.58 -10.66 -3.15
CA PRO A 17 -8.69 -9.50 -3.12
C PRO A 17 -9.23 -8.37 -2.25
N LEU A 18 -10.56 -8.19 -2.19
CA LEU A 18 -11.19 -7.15 -1.37
C LEU A 18 -11.06 -7.45 0.12
N LEU A 19 -11.27 -8.70 0.55
CA LEU A 19 -11.10 -9.08 1.96
C LEU A 19 -9.65 -8.97 2.39
N LEU A 20 -8.71 -9.47 1.57
CA LEU A 20 -7.28 -9.39 1.82
C LEU A 20 -6.82 -7.93 1.97
N ARG A 21 -7.24 -7.06 1.04
CA ARG A 21 -6.94 -5.62 1.06
C ARG A 21 -7.52 -4.92 2.29
N ASN A 22 -8.81 -5.14 2.58
CA ASN A 22 -9.47 -4.48 3.69
C ASN A 22 -8.90 -4.91 5.05
N TYR A 23 -8.56 -6.20 5.18
CA TYR A 23 -7.93 -6.69 6.39
C TYR A 23 -6.49 -6.21 6.53
N GLY A 24 -5.71 -6.20 5.45
CA GLY A 24 -4.37 -5.59 5.43
C GLY A 24 -4.41 -4.12 5.86
N ARG A 25 -5.40 -3.35 5.38
CA ARG A 25 -5.62 -1.96 5.78
C ARG A 25 -5.98 -1.81 7.25
N PHE A 26 -6.87 -2.64 7.78
CA PHE A 26 -7.19 -2.66 9.21
C PHE A 26 -5.93 -2.92 10.05
N LEU A 27 -5.11 -3.89 9.65
CA LEU A 27 -3.85 -4.20 10.33
C LEU A 27 -2.85 -3.04 10.26
N HIS A 28 -2.74 -2.35 9.12
CA HIS A 28 -1.83 -1.22 8.91
C HIS A 28 -2.27 0.04 9.66
N GLU A 29 -3.54 0.43 9.57
CA GLU A 29 -4.02 1.72 10.05
C GLU A 29 -4.52 1.66 11.50
N VAL A 30 -5.10 0.53 11.92
CA VAL A 30 -5.73 0.38 13.25
C VAL A 30 -4.82 -0.39 14.21
N GLU A 31 -4.47 -1.63 13.88
CA GLU A 31 -3.68 -2.50 14.79
C GLU A 31 -2.18 -2.17 14.79
N ARG A 32 -1.71 -1.45 13.76
CA ARG A 32 -0.29 -1.14 13.51
C ARG A 32 0.62 -2.37 13.40
N ASP A 33 0.06 -3.53 13.03
CA ASP A 33 0.83 -4.74 12.70
C ASP A 33 1.29 -4.67 11.24
N LEU A 34 2.38 -3.95 11.01
CA LEU A 34 2.91 -3.68 9.67
C LEU A 34 3.37 -4.97 8.96
N LYS A 35 3.89 -5.95 9.71
CA LYS A 35 4.37 -7.22 9.14
C LYS A 35 3.20 -8.04 8.61
N LYS A 36 2.13 -8.15 9.39
CA LYS A 36 0.92 -8.87 8.97
C LYS A 36 0.21 -8.12 7.85
N ALA A 37 0.17 -6.79 7.90
CA ALA A 37 -0.34 -5.98 6.79
C ALA A 37 0.42 -6.24 5.47
N GLU A 38 1.76 -6.36 5.53
CA GLU A 38 2.58 -6.64 4.34
C GLU A 38 2.22 -7.98 3.69
N ASP A 39 2.00 -9.02 4.50
CA ASP A 39 1.54 -10.34 4.04
C ASP A 39 0.19 -10.25 3.31
N TYR A 40 -0.80 -9.60 3.94
CA TYR A 40 -2.14 -9.51 3.38
C TYR A 40 -2.21 -8.65 2.11
N TYR A 41 -1.50 -7.53 2.06
CA TYR A 41 -1.40 -6.75 0.84
C TYR A 41 -0.64 -7.51 -0.27
N GLY A 42 0.43 -8.23 0.04
CA GLY A 42 1.14 -9.06 -0.93
C GLY A 42 0.23 -10.12 -1.56
N ARG A 43 -0.57 -10.80 -0.74
CA ARG A 43 -1.59 -11.76 -1.21
C ARG A 43 -2.67 -11.08 -2.05
N ALA A 44 -3.13 -9.89 -1.65
CA ALA A 44 -4.11 -9.13 -2.43
C ALA A 44 -3.55 -8.75 -3.81
N ILE A 45 -2.26 -8.38 -3.91
CA ILE A 45 -1.60 -8.00 -5.17
C ILE A 45 -1.53 -9.21 -6.10
N LEU A 46 -1.25 -10.39 -5.56
CA LEU A 46 -1.27 -11.63 -6.34
C LEU A 46 -2.68 -11.99 -6.83
N ALA A 47 -3.71 -11.73 -6.03
CA ALA A 47 -5.10 -11.99 -6.38
C ALA A 47 -5.67 -10.97 -7.38
N CYS A 48 -5.23 -9.71 -7.33
CA CYS A 48 -5.66 -8.63 -8.24
C CYS A 48 -4.46 -7.74 -8.63
N PRO A 49 -3.66 -8.15 -9.65
CA PRO A 49 -2.40 -7.49 -9.99
C PRO A 49 -2.53 -6.12 -10.68
N GLY A 50 -3.76 -5.63 -10.89
CA GLY A 50 -4.06 -4.35 -11.54
C GLY A 50 -4.82 -3.38 -10.64
N ASP A 51 -4.83 -3.59 -9.32
CA ASP A 51 -5.49 -2.68 -8.38
C ASP A 51 -4.55 -1.53 -7.98
N GLY A 52 -4.75 -0.36 -8.60
CA GLY A 52 -3.94 0.84 -8.32
C GLY A 52 -4.09 1.37 -6.88
N GLU A 53 -5.26 1.20 -6.26
CA GLU A 53 -5.48 1.58 -4.86
C GLU A 53 -4.63 0.68 -3.95
N LEU A 54 -4.61 -0.63 -4.22
CA LEU A 54 -3.82 -1.58 -3.46
C LEU A 54 -2.31 -1.31 -3.59
N PHE A 55 -1.83 -0.97 -4.77
CA PHE A 55 -0.43 -0.56 -4.97
C PHE A 55 -0.08 0.71 -4.16
N SER A 56 -0.99 1.69 -4.11
CA SER A 56 -0.80 2.91 -3.30
C SER A 56 -0.75 2.59 -1.80
N LEU A 57 -1.63 1.71 -1.32
CA LEU A 57 -1.63 1.25 0.08
C LEU A 57 -0.32 0.51 0.43
N TYR A 58 0.17 -0.34 -0.48
CA TYR A 58 1.41 -1.07 -0.27
C TYR A 58 2.64 -0.14 -0.28
N ALA A 59 2.69 0.82 -1.19
CA ALA A 59 3.74 1.86 -1.22
C ALA A 59 3.81 2.62 0.11
N ARG A 60 2.65 3.02 0.65
CA ARG A 60 2.56 3.68 1.96
C ARG A 60 3.04 2.78 3.09
N LEU A 61 2.70 1.49 3.08
CA LEU A 61 3.18 0.54 4.09
C LEU A 61 4.71 0.41 4.08
N ILE A 62 5.32 0.30 2.89
CA ILE A 62 6.79 0.25 2.75
C ILE A 62 7.44 1.52 3.30
N TRP A 63 6.86 2.68 3.00
CA TRP A 63 7.31 3.95 3.56
C TRP A 63 7.20 3.98 5.08
N ASP A 64 6.07 3.56 5.65
CA ASP A 64 5.83 3.60 7.10
C ASP A 64 6.68 2.59 7.87
N SER A 65 6.92 1.41 7.30
CA SER A 65 7.65 0.32 7.95
C SER A 65 9.18 0.44 7.83
N GLN A 66 9.66 0.79 6.64
CA GLN A 66 11.08 0.65 6.27
C GLN A 66 11.72 1.98 5.87
N ARG A 67 10.91 3.02 5.61
CA ARG A 67 11.39 4.30 5.01
C ARG A 67 12.16 4.08 3.71
N ASP A 68 11.88 2.99 3.00
CA ASP A 68 12.50 2.67 1.72
C ASP A 68 11.81 3.46 0.60
N CYS A 69 12.36 4.66 0.32
CA CYS A 69 11.87 5.55 -0.71
C CYS A 69 11.74 4.85 -2.07
N LYS A 70 12.76 4.08 -2.47
CA LYS A 70 12.86 3.52 -3.82
C LYS A 70 11.82 2.43 -4.04
N ARG A 71 11.66 1.54 -3.05
CA ARG A 71 10.61 0.52 -3.12
C ARG A 71 9.22 1.14 -3.08
N ALA A 72 8.99 2.15 -2.22
CA ALA A 72 7.71 2.83 -2.17
C ALA A 72 7.37 3.51 -3.52
N GLU A 73 8.34 4.19 -4.13
CA GLU A 73 8.20 4.81 -5.45
C GLU A 73 7.86 3.78 -6.54
N THR A 74 8.53 2.62 -6.56
CA THR A 74 8.25 1.55 -7.53
C THR A 74 6.79 1.09 -7.47
N TYR A 75 6.24 0.88 -6.27
CA TYR A 75 4.82 0.50 -6.14
C TYR A 75 3.88 1.64 -6.47
N HIS A 76 4.30 2.89 -6.25
CA HIS A 76 3.51 4.05 -6.64
C HIS A 76 3.43 4.20 -8.18
N GLU A 77 4.52 4.00 -8.90
CA GLU A 77 4.53 3.97 -10.37
C GLU A 77 3.54 2.92 -10.90
N ARG A 78 3.53 1.73 -10.30
CA ARG A 78 2.56 0.67 -10.64
C ARG A 78 1.11 1.07 -10.32
N ALA A 79 0.88 1.88 -9.29
CA ALA A 79 -0.45 2.42 -9.00
C ALA A 79 -0.94 3.35 -10.11
N VAL A 80 -0.07 4.22 -10.61
CA VAL A 80 -0.36 5.14 -11.71
C VAL A 80 -0.55 4.38 -13.02
N GLU A 81 0.26 3.38 -13.31
CA GLU A 81 0.10 2.51 -14.49
C GLU A 81 -1.22 1.73 -14.48
N ALA A 82 -1.68 1.29 -13.31
CA ALA A 82 -2.92 0.54 -13.15
C ALA A 82 -4.18 1.42 -13.32
N SER A 83 -4.10 2.70 -12.93
CA SER A 83 -5.23 3.63 -12.99
C SER A 83 -4.79 5.02 -13.49
N PRO A 84 -4.41 5.16 -14.78
CA PRO A 84 -3.86 6.41 -15.31
C PRO A 84 -4.86 7.57 -15.34
N ASP A 85 -6.17 7.28 -15.32
CA ASP A 85 -7.25 8.28 -15.30
C ASP A 85 -7.71 8.67 -13.88
N ASP A 86 -7.16 8.06 -12.83
CA ASP A 86 -7.54 8.40 -11.45
C ASP A 86 -6.74 9.61 -10.94
N TRP A 87 -7.41 10.77 -10.90
CA TRP A 87 -6.89 12.03 -10.37
C TRP A 87 -6.31 11.90 -8.95
N TYR A 88 -6.87 11.02 -8.10
CA TYR A 88 -6.34 10.82 -6.74
C TYR A 88 -4.96 10.15 -6.76
N SER A 89 -4.76 9.17 -7.65
CA SER A 89 -3.48 8.49 -7.86
C SER A 89 -2.41 9.46 -8.37
N LEU A 90 -2.79 10.36 -9.28
CA LEU A 90 -1.92 11.42 -9.79
C LEU A 90 -1.58 12.49 -8.75
N SER A 91 -2.57 12.94 -7.97
CA SER A 91 -2.40 13.96 -6.93
C SER A 91 -1.48 13.47 -5.81
N LEU A 92 -1.67 12.22 -5.36
CA LEU A 92 -0.80 11.60 -4.36
C LEU A 92 0.62 11.36 -4.90
N SER A 93 0.75 10.96 -6.16
CA SER A 93 2.05 10.83 -6.85
C SER A 93 2.83 12.13 -6.83
N LEU A 94 2.18 13.23 -7.19
CA LEU A 94 2.81 14.53 -7.25
C LEU A 94 3.22 14.99 -5.85
N SER A 95 2.35 14.84 -4.85
CA SER A 95 2.63 15.21 -3.46
C SER A 95 3.79 14.42 -2.85
N LEU A 96 3.85 13.11 -3.09
CA LEU A 96 4.89 12.25 -2.53
C LEU A 96 6.23 12.45 -3.27
N SER A 97 6.21 12.57 -4.60
CA SER A 97 7.40 12.92 -5.39
C SER A 97 7.99 14.26 -4.96
N LEU A 98 7.15 15.28 -4.73
CA LEU A 98 7.58 16.55 -4.14
C LEU A 98 8.17 16.35 -2.75
N SER A 99 7.51 15.61 -1.85
CA SER A 99 8.02 15.35 -0.49
C SER A 99 9.34 14.57 -0.49
N LEU A 100 9.52 13.65 -1.45
CA LEU A 100 10.74 12.88 -1.64
C LEU A 100 11.87 13.75 -2.20
N SER A 101 11.59 14.57 -3.21
CA SER A 101 12.57 15.52 -3.76
C SER A 101 13.03 16.55 -2.72
N LEU A 102 12.12 17.03 -1.86
CA LEU A 102 12.42 17.91 -0.73
C LEU A 102 13.27 17.22 0.35
N SER A 103 12.95 15.99 0.71
CA SER A 103 13.73 15.26 1.73
C SER A 103 15.13 14.88 1.20
N LEU A 104 15.25 14.52 -0.08
CA LEU A 104 16.54 14.23 -0.71
C LEU A 104 17.42 15.49 -0.82
N SER A 105 16.86 16.62 -1.26
CA SER A 105 17.59 17.89 -1.35
C SER A 105 18.10 18.38 0.00
N LEU A 106 17.29 18.25 1.06
CA LEU A 106 17.71 18.58 2.43
C LEU A 106 18.86 17.69 2.94
N SER A 107 18.87 16.40 2.58
CA SER A 107 19.92 15.47 2.97
C SER A 107 21.26 15.69 2.27
N LEU A 108 21.26 16.31 1.08
CA LEU A 108 22.47 16.63 0.31
C LEU A 108 23.04 18.02 0.64
N SER A 109 22.28 18.87 1.32
CA SER A 109 22.70 20.20 1.76
C SER A 109 23.42 20.24 3.13
N HIS A 110 23.70 19.07 3.72
CA HIS A 110 24.46 18.89 4.96
C HIS A 110 25.65 17.95 4.74
#